data_AF-A0AAW7AFV8-F1
#
_entry.id   AF-A0AAW7AFV8-F1
#
_cell.length_a   1.000
_cell.length_b   1.000
_cell.length_c   1.000
_cell.angle_alpha   90.00
_cell.angle_beta   90.00
_cell.angle_gamma   90.00
#
_symmetry.space_group_name_H-M   'P 1'
#
loop_
_entity.id
_entity.type
_entity.pdbx_description
1 polymer ?
#
loop_
_entity_poly.entity_id
_entity_poly.type
_entity_poly.pdbx_seq_one_letter_code
_entity_poly.pdbx_strand_id
1 'polypeptide(L)'
;MSIFYFLIFIVIVLIIYFIFRKNYKKEAAINKRKRKREKRVANYISEAFKIENLEDVKESKTTIALVYPKETLDVEPEQVVKVENQSEEKVVTEFEMPEGIKREELYDFSLKHTKFYIAHDRYARLKTVDENEQTNSGIIK
;
A
#
# COMPACT_ATOMS: atom_id res chain seq x y z
N MET A 1 -55.96 -24.89 13.04
CA MET A 1 -55.48 -23.51 12.78
C MET A 1 -54.14 -23.22 13.45
N SER A 2 -53.98 -23.36 14.78
CA SER A 2 -52.71 -23.08 15.50
C SER A 2 -51.48 -23.83 14.95
N ILE A 3 -51.59 -25.14 14.70
CA ILE A 3 -50.48 -25.96 14.15
C ILE A 3 -50.07 -25.54 12.73
N PHE A 4 -51.02 -25.12 11.90
CA PHE A 4 -50.72 -24.64 10.55
C PHE A 4 -49.94 -23.32 10.57
N TYR A 5 -50.32 -22.38 11.44
CA TYR A 5 -49.56 -21.14 11.63
C TYR A 5 -48.16 -21.41 12.20
N PHE A 6 -48.01 -22.39 13.08
CA PHE A 6 -46.71 -22.80 13.61
C PHE A 6 -45.79 -23.39 12.53
N LEU A 7 -46.33 -24.26 11.66
CA LEU A 7 -45.58 -24.79 10.51
C LEU A 7 -45.18 -23.69 9.53
N ILE A 8 -46.08 -22.75 9.23
CA ILE A 8 -45.77 -21.60 8.36
C ILE A 8 -44.67 -20.73 8.99
N PHE A 9 -44.73 -20.49 10.30
CA PHE A 9 -43.70 -19.74 11.02
C PHE A 9 -42.32 -20.40 10.91
N ILE A 10 -42.23 -21.72 11.09
CA ILE A 10 -40.97 -22.48 10.92
C ILE A 10 -40.42 -22.30 9.51
N VAL A 11 -41.27 -22.40 8.48
CA VAL A 11 -40.85 -22.21 7.09
C VAL A 11 -40.30 -20.80 6.86
N ILE A 12 -40.96 -19.76 7.40
CA ILE A 12 -40.49 -18.37 7.31
C ILE A 12 -39.11 -18.21 7.98
N VAL A 13 -38.93 -18.75 9.18
CA VAL A 13 -37.64 -18.71 9.90
C VAL A 13 -36.54 -19.39 9.08
N LEU A 14 -36.84 -20.55 8.46
CA LEU A 14 -35.89 -21.26 7.60
C LEU A 14 -35.51 -20.46 6.35
N ILE A 15 -36.48 -19.78 5.72
CA ILE A 15 -36.24 -18.91 4.57
C ILE A 15 -35.33 -17.74 4.96
N ILE A 16 -35.64 -17.06 6.07
CA ILE A 16 -34.83 -15.95 6.59
C ILE A 16 -33.40 -16.43 6.88
N TYR A 17 -33.26 -17.55 7.59
CA TYR A 17 -31.95 -18.15 7.89
C TYR A 17 -31.14 -18.43 6.61
N PHE A 18 -31.79 -18.98 5.58
CA PHE A 18 -31.12 -19.29 4.32
C PHE A 18 -30.66 -18.03 3.56
N ILE A 19 -31.47 -16.97 3.56
CA ILE A 19 -31.12 -15.67 2.96
C ILE A 19 -29.89 -15.08 3.64
N PHE A 20 -29.90 -14.98 4.98
CA PHE A 20 -28.75 -14.48 5.74
C PHE A 20 -27.49 -15.32 5.45
N ARG A 21 -27.60 -16.65 5.54
CA ARG A 21 -26.46 -17.55 5.27
C ARG A 21 -25.88 -17.37 3.86
N LYS A 22 -26.73 -17.12 2.85
CA LYS A 22 -26.29 -16.88 1.48
C LYS A 22 -25.57 -15.53 1.34
N ASN A 23 -26.08 -14.48 1.97
CA ASN A 23 -25.47 -13.14 1.91
C ASN A 23 -24.11 -13.11 2.61
N TYR A 24 -24.01 -13.66 3.83
CA TYR A 24 -22.72 -13.77 4.55
C TYR A 24 -21.65 -14.50 3.74
N LYS A 25 -22.00 -15.62 3.09
CA LYS A 25 -21.04 -16.37 2.25
C LYS A 25 -20.58 -15.56 1.04
N LYS A 26 -21.47 -14.77 0.43
CA LYS A 26 -21.13 -13.90 -0.72
C LYS A 26 -20.18 -12.79 -0.30
N GLU A 27 -20.48 -12.09 0.78
CA GLU A 27 -19.62 -11.02 1.32
C GLU A 27 -18.24 -11.55 1.70
N ALA A 28 -18.18 -12.69 2.39
CA ALA A 28 -16.91 -13.35 2.72
C ALA A 28 -16.09 -13.70 1.47
N ALA A 29 -16.74 -14.19 0.41
CA ALA A 29 -16.06 -14.52 -0.84
C ALA A 29 -15.53 -13.26 -1.56
N ILE A 30 -16.30 -12.16 -1.56
CA ILE A 30 -15.89 -10.87 -2.14
C ILE A 30 -14.68 -10.32 -1.37
N ASN A 31 -14.75 -10.27 -0.04
CA ASN A 31 -13.67 -9.77 0.80
C ASN A 31 -12.40 -10.62 0.67
N LYS A 32 -12.53 -11.96 0.56
CA LYS A 32 -11.39 -12.84 0.28
C LYS A 32 -10.73 -12.53 -1.05
N ARG A 33 -11.51 -12.21 -2.10
CA ARG A 33 -10.97 -11.80 -3.41
C ARG A 33 -10.30 -10.44 -3.33
N LYS A 34 -10.90 -9.46 -2.65
CA LYS A 34 -10.33 -8.12 -2.39
C LYS A 34 -8.95 -8.25 -1.71
N ARG A 35 -8.88 -8.94 -0.57
CA ARG A 35 -7.63 -9.22 0.15
C ARG A 35 -6.55 -9.93 -0.67
N LYS A 36 -6.95 -10.87 -1.52
CA LYS A 36 -5.99 -11.57 -2.40
C LYS A 36 -5.40 -10.64 -3.46
N ARG A 37 -6.17 -9.65 -3.94
CA ARG A 37 -5.68 -8.62 -4.86
C ARG A 37 -4.78 -7.62 -4.14
N GLU A 38 -5.18 -7.12 -2.97
CA GLU A 38 -4.36 -6.25 -2.11
C GLU A 38 -2.99 -6.87 -1.88
N LYS A 39 -2.96 -8.13 -1.39
CA LYS A 39 -1.72 -8.86 -1.14
C LYS A 39 -0.86 -9.05 -2.40
N ARG A 40 -1.48 -9.25 -3.56
CA ARG A 40 -0.73 -9.39 -4.82
C ARG A 40 -0.03 -8.09 -5.20
N VAL A 41 -0.72 -6.96 -5.05
CA VAL A 41 -0.15 -5.65 -5.39
C VAL A 41 0.92 -5.26 -4.37
N ALA A 42 0.65 -5.45 -3.08
CA ALA A 42 1.65 -5.25 -2.03
C ALA A 42 2.91 -6.09 -2.26
N ASN A 43 2.76 -7.37 -2.59
CA ASN A 43 3.89 -8.23 -2.92
C ASN A 43 4.65 -7.72 -4.15
N TYR A 44 3.94 -7.33 -5.21
CA TYR A 44 4.58 -6.78 -6.42
C TYR A 44 5.43 -5.55 -6.12
N ILE A 45 4.90 -4.59 -5.35
CA ILE A 45 5.65 -3.40 -4.92
C ILE A 45 6.86 -3.80 -4.07
N SER A 46 6.67 -4.67 -3.07
CA SER A 46 7.76 -5.10 -2.19
C SER A 46 8.89 -5.86 -2.92
N GLU A 47 8.55 -6.59 -3.99
CA GLU A 47 9.52 -7.33 -4.79
C GLU A 47 10.24 -6.42 -5.81
N ALA A 48 9.52 -5.46 -6.39
CA ALA A 48 10.07 -4.52 -7.35
C ALA A 48 11.02 -3.50 -6.69
N PHE A 49 10.64 -3.00 -5.50
CA PHE A 49 11.32 -1.91 -4.81
C PHE A 49 12.01 -2.38 -3.52
N LYS A 50 12.82 -3.43 -3.60
CA LYS A 50 13.61 -3.87 -2.44
C LYS A 50 14.62 -2.80 -2.04
N ILE A 51 14.68 -2.46 -0.75
CA ILE A 51 15.61 -1.46 -0.20
C ILE A 51 17.08 -1.81 -0.51
N GLU A 52 17.40 -3.10 -0.61
CA GLU A 52 18.73 -3.59 -1.02
C GLU A 52 19.17 -3.08 -2.39
N ASN A 53 18.21 -2.86 -3.30
CA ASN A 53 18.45 -2.41 -4.67
C ASN A 53 18.36 -0.88 -4.81
N LEU A 54 18.23 -0.14 -3.72
CA LEU A 54 18.19 1.31 -3.76
C LEU A 54 19.60 1.83 -4.12
N GLU A 55 19.69 2.61 -5.20
CA GLU A 55 20.96 3.09 -5.75
C GLU A 55 21.29 4.52 -5.30
N ASP A 56 20.27 5.38 -5.18
CA ASP A 56 20.43 6.79 -4.83
C ASP A 56 19.14 7.32 -4.16
N VAL A 57 19.29 8.33 -3.32
CA VAL A 57 18.18 9.04 -2.67
C VAL A 57 18.36 10.53 -2.85
N LYS A 58 17.45 11.14 -3.61
CA LYS A 58 17.47 12.59 -3.84
C LYS A 58 16.38 13.26 -3.03
N GLU A 59 16.78 14.12 -2.11
CA GLU A 59 15.85 14.79 -1.21
C GLU A 59 15.56 16.20 -1.72
N SER A 60 14.29 16.44 -2.06
CA SER A 60 13.76 17.77 -2.38
C SER A 60 12.98 18.32 -1.19
N LYS A 61 12.60 19.61 -1.24
CA LYS A 61 11.84 20.26 -0.14
C LYS A 61 10.50 19.60 0.16
N THR A 62 9.89 18.96 -0.84
CA THR A 62 8.51 18.43 -0.76
C THR A 62 8.42 16.93 -0.99
N THR A 63 9.44 16.33 -1.60
CA THR A 63 9.43 14.93 -2.04
C THR A 63 10.81 14.30 -1.87
N ILE A 64 10.84 12.98 -1.78
CA ILE A 64 12.05 12.17 -1.78
C ILE A 64 11.99 11.29 -3.02
N ALA A 65 12.98 11.40 -3.91
CA ALA A 65 13.11 10.52 -5.05
C ALA A 65 13.99 9.32 -4.67
N LEU A 66 13.40 8.12 -4.65
CA LEU A 66 14.08 6.86 -4.44
C LEU A 66 14.45 6.28 -5.81
N VAL A 67 15.74 6.22 -6.11
CA VAL A 67 16.24 5.76 -7.42
C VAL A 67 16.56 4.27 -7.35
N TYR A 68 15.88 3.49 -8.18
CA TYR A 68 16.13 2.06 -8.36
C TYR A 68 16.64 1.80 -9.79
N PRO A 69 17.27 0.63 -10.06
CA PRO A 69 17.87 0.34 -11.36
C PRO A 69 16.91 0.43 -12.57
N LYS A 70 15.60 0.28 -12.34
CA LYS A 70 14.58 0.22 -13.39
C LYS A 70 13.65 1.43 -13.41
N GLU A 71 13.51 2.13 -12.29
CA GLU A 71 12.49 3.17 -12.10
C GLU A 71 12.87 4.08 -10.93
N THR A 72 12.48 5.35 -11.02
CA THR A 72 12.60 6.31 -9.92
C THR A 72 11.22 6.55 -9.32
N LEU A 73 11.11 6.46 -8.00
CA LEU A 73 9.88 6.71 -7.27
C LEU A 73 9.95 8.03 -6.53
N ASP A 74 9.06 8.96 -6.88
CA ASP A 74 8.82 10.15 -6.09
C ASP A 74 7.83 9.84 -4.98
N VAL A 75 8.31 9.88 -3.73
CA VAL A 75 7.50 9.58 -2.54
C VAL A 75 7.44 10.78 -1.60
N GLU A 76 6.39 10.83 -0.80
CA GLU A 76 6.30 11.84 0.25
C GLU A 76 7.30 11.54 1.37
N PRO A 77 7.83 12.57 2.05
CA PRO A 77 8.78 12.36 3.15
C PRO A 77 8.26 11.43 4.26
N GLU A 78 6.95 11.45 4.51
CA GLU A 78 6.27 10.60 5.52
C GLU A 78 6.29 9.11 5.17
N GLN A 79 6.45 8.78 3.88
CA GLN A 79 6.55 7.39 3.42
C GLN A 79 7.92 6.78 3.71
N VAL A 80 8.96 7.60 3.93
CA VAL A 80 10.31 7.13 4.24
C VAL A 80 10.53 7.12 5.74
N VAL A 81 10.58 5.91 6.31
CA VAL A 81 10.83 5.71 7.74
C VAL A 81 12.27 5.29 7.93
N LYS A 82 13.04 6.07 8.69
CA LYS A 82 14.42 5.73 8.99
C LYS A 82 14.47 4.77 10.17
N VAL A 83 15.14 3.63 10.00
CA VAL A 83 15.31 2.60 11.03
C VAL A 83 16.76 2.52 11.51
N GLU A 84 16.99 1.91 12.67
CA GLU A 84 18.32 1.84 13.27
C GLU A 84 19.22 0.84 12.55
N ASN A 85 18.68 -0.33 12.20
CA ASN A 85 19.46 -1.46 11.70
C ASN A 85 19.08 -1.86 10.27
N GLN A 86 20.06 -2.33 9.49
CA GLN A 86 19.82 -2.87 8.14
C GLN A 86 18.87 -4.08 8.13
N SER A 87 18.82 -4.87 9.21
CA SER A 87 17.88 -6.00 9.33
C SER A 87 16.41 -5.60 9.42
N GLU A 88 16.14 -4.33 9.72
CA GLU A 88 14.79 -3.78 9.80
C GLU A 88 14.34 -3.13 8.49
N GLU A 89 15.22 -3.08 7.48
CA GLU A 89 14.92 -2.53 6.17
C GLU A 89 13.85 -3.38 5.46
N LYS A 90 12.80 -2.72 4.99
CA LYS A 90 11.70 -3.38 4.29
C LYS A 90 10.81 -2.37 3.59
N VAL A 91 10.04 -2.88 2.64
CA VAL A 91 8.93 -2.15 2.03
C VAL A 91 7.62 -2.77 2.49
N VAL A 92 6.75 -1.93 3.06
CA VAL A 92 5.46 -2.35 3.60
C VAL A 92 4.36 -1.55 2.93
N THR A 93 3.46 -2.27 2.27
CA THR A 93 2.28 -1.70 1.62
C THR A 93 1.04 -2.16 2.37
N GLU A 94 0.38 -1.24 3.06
CA GLU A 94 -0.82 -1.51 3.86
C GLU A 94 -1.96 -0.59 3.44
N PHE A 95 -2.98 -1.16 2.81
CA PHE A 95 -4.17 -0.44 2.39
C PHE A 95 -5.38 -1.38 2.32
N GLU A 96 -6.56 -0.79 2.44
CA GLU A 96 -7.82 -1.46 2.13
C GLU A 96 -8.27 -1.04 0.73
N MET A 97 -8.63 -2.01 -0.12
CA MET A 97 -9.03 -1.72 -1.49
C MET A 97 -10.34 -0.90 -1.51
N PRO A 98 -10.33 0.33 -2.06
CA PRO A 98 -11.52 1.15 -2.15
C PRO A 98 -12.57 0.48 -3.06
N GLU A 99 -13.84 0.76 -2.79
CA GLU A 99 -14.92 0.29 -3.66
C GLU A 99 -14.88 1.03 -5.00
N GLY A 100 -14.97 0.29 -6.10
CA GLY A 100 -15.02 0.87 -7.44
C GLY A 100 -13.68 1.35 -8.01
N ILE A 101 -12.55 1.17 -7.30
CA ILE A 101 -11.23 1.57 -7.83
C ILE A 101 -10.93 0.83 -9.14
N LYS A 102 -10.48 1.60 -10.16
CA LYS A 102 -10.06 1.02 -11.43
C LYS A 102 -8.76 0.26 -11.27
N ARG A 103 -8.52 -0.70 -12.15
CA ARG A 103 -7.28 -1.50 -12.12
C ARG A 103 -6.04 -0.64 -12.35
N GLU A 104 -6.15 0.37 -13.20
CA GLU A 104 -5.07 1.29 -13.56
C GLU A 104 -4.65 2.15 -12.35
N GLU A 105 -5.62 2.66 -11.59
CA GLU A 105 -5.40 3.54 -10.43
C GLU A 105 -4.92 2.77 -9.18
N LEU A 106 -5.06 1.44 -9.18
CA LEU A 106 -4.74 0.61 -8.01
C LEU A 106 -3.25 0.64 -7.66
N TYR A 107 -2.38 0.72 -8.68
CA TYR A 107 -0.93 0.76 -8.46
C TYR A 107 -0.55 2.07 -7.75
N ASP A 108 -0.91 3.21 -8.32
CA ASP A 108 -0.61 4.53 -7.76
C ASP A 108 -1.20 4.69 -6.36
N PHE A 109 -2.44 4.21 -6.15
CA PHE A 109 -3.06 4.19 -4.83
C PHE A 109 -2.25 3.37 -3.83
N SER A 110 -1.87 2.14 -4.18
CA SER A 110 -1.07 1.30 -3.29
C SER A 110 0.32 1.86 -3.02
N LEU A 111 0.93 2.56 -3.99
CA LEU A 111 2.22 3.19 -3.83
C LEU A 111 2.17 4.33 -2.80
N LYS A 112 1.11 5.15 -2.81
CA LYS A 112 0.87 6.19 -1.78
C LYS A 112 0.72 5.61 -0.37
N HIS A 113 0.23 4.39 -0.27
CA HIS A 113 0.09 3.66 1.00
C HIS A 113 1.27 2.71 1.29
N THR A 114 2.39 2.91 0.61
CA THR A 114 3.62 2.15 0.83
C THR A 114 4.59 2.95 1.69
N LYS A 115 5.19 2.28 2.68
CA LYS A 115 6.26 2.80 3.52
C LYS A 115 7.57 2.10 3.22
N PHE A 116 8.63 2.89 3.11
CA PHE A 116 10.00 2.46 2.84
C PHE A 116 10.79 2.61 4.13
N TYR A 117 11.09 1.50 4.78
CA TYR A 117 11.92 1.45 5.98
C TYR A 117 13.37 1.32 5.54
N ILE A 118 14.16 2.37 5.72
CA ILE A 118 15.55 2.46 5.24
C ILE A 118 16.45 2.72 6.43
N ALA A 119 17.54 1.97 6.58
CA ALA A 119 18.43 2.18 7.70
C ALA A 119 19.10 3.55 7.62
N HIS A 120 19.31 4.19 8.77
CA HIS A 120 19.90 5.53 8.84
C HIS A 120 21.24 5.62 8.12
N ASP A 121 22.09 4.60 8.28
CA ASP A 121 23.40 4.51 7.66
C ASP A 121 23.33 4.34 6.14
N ARG A 122 22.39 3.53 5.62
CA ARG A 122 22.16 3.39 4.18
C ARG A 122 21.61 4.69 3.60
N TYR A 123 20.58 5.26 4.22
CA TYR A 123 19.98 6.50 3.78
C TYR A 123 21.03 7.61 3.70
N ALA A 124 21.89 7.76 4.72
CA ALA A 124 22.94 8.78 4.72
C ALA A 124 24.01 8.55 3.63
N ARG A 125 24.35 7.29 3.32
CA ARG A 125 25.32 6.94 2.26
C ARG A 125 24.77 7.17 0.86
N LEU A 126 23.50 6.86 0.64
CA LEU A 126 22.84 6.99 -0.65
C LEU A 126 22.27 8.38 -0.89
N LYS A 127 22.10 9.19 0.16
CA LYS A 127 21.61 10.55 0.01
C LYS A 127 22.64 11.38 -0.76
N THR A 128 22.34 11.68 -2.01
CA THR A 128 23.02 12.74 -2.75
C THR A 128 22.30 14.06 -2.47
N VAL A 129 23.05 15.07 -2.02
CA VAL A 129 22.54 16.44 -2.01
C VAL A 129 22.79 16.98 -3.41
N ASP A 130 21.74 17.30 -4.16
CA ASP A 130 21.89 18.00 -5.44
C ASP A 130 22.59 19.35 -5.18
N GLU A 131 23.90 19.43 -5.42
CA GLU A 131 24.72 20.65 -5.25
C GLU A 131 24.34 21.78 -6.23
N ASN A 132 23.40 21.54 -7.15
CA ASN A 132 22.99 22.49 -8.18
C ASN A 132 22.02 23.60 -7.70
N GLU A 133 21.55 23.60 -6.44
CA GLU A 133 20.80 24.75 -5.88
C GLU A 133 21.69 25.82 -5.21
N GLN A 134 23.00 25.58 -5.00
CA GLN A 134 23.86 26.55 -4.32
C GLN A 134 24.59 27.54 -5.25
N THR A 135 24.69 27.26 -6.55
CA THR A 135 25.48 28.10 -7.48
C THR A 135 24.73 29.30 -8.07
N ASN A 136 23.39 29.38 -7.95
CA ASN A 136 22.61 30.48 -8.54
C ASN A 136 22.22 31.62 -7.58
N SER A 137 22.56 31.54 -6.28
CA SER A 137 22.31 32.65 -5.32
C SER A 137 23.56 33.48 -5.01
N GLY A 138 24.69 33.21 -5.68
CA GLY A 138 25.98 33.73 -5.27
C GLY A 138 26.85 34.27 -6.41
N ILE A 139 26.29 34.99 -7.39
CA ILE A 139 27.00 36.04 -8.16
C ILE A 139 25.92 37.00 -8.69
N ILE A 140 25.74 38.14 -8.04
CA ILE A 140 25.69 39.44 -8.73
C ILE A 140 26.47 40.40 -7.83
N LYS A 141 27.58 40.90 -8.37
CA LYS A 141 28.42 41.98 -7.82
C LYS A 141 27.67 43.31 -7.84
#